data_AF-A0A5C0ZIV2-F1
#
_entry.id   AF-A0A5C0ZIV2-F1
#
_cell.length_a   1.000
_cell.length_b   1.000
_cell.length_c   1.000
_cell.angle_alpha   90.00
_cell.angle_beta   90.00
_cell.angle_gamma   90.00
#
_symmetry.space_group_name_H-M   'P 1'
#
loop_
_entity.id
_entity.type
_entity.pdbx_description
1 polymer ?
#
loop_
_entity_poly.entity_id
_entity_poly.type
_entity_poly.pdbx_seq_one_letter_code
_entity_poly.pdbx_strand_id
1 'polypeptide(L)'
;MLKATIIKKIKEKCKSEGINLSNVRINGLADKIDARVDNEDDIDGEIDNLDAVISFRELAALDDAKRNADKLAAEKKDRESKDNGNDADEDDDKPSDKDKTKPKADEDMPSWAKSLIESNNALKAELTTLKAGGLAQTRRQQLEGKLKDAPEKFKARILRDFDRLKIDSDEDFTNYLADIEQDVADEIQAQADAGLGDQPVSGIGTVKKLKDDEVSSEMKELLAERKQATEATKTTA
;
A
#
# COMPACT_ATOMS: atom_id res chain seq x y z
N MET A 1 24.34 -16.32 16.74
CA MET A 1 22.93 -16.39 16.33
C MET A 1 22.09 -15.86 17.47
N LEU A 2 21.51 -14.68 17.30
CA LEU A 2 20.81 -13.95 18.36
C LEU A 2 19.40 -14.53 18.60
N LYS A 3 18.81 -15.18 17.59
CA LYS A 3 17.50 -15.85 17.64
C LYS A 3 17.23 -16.67 18.91
N ALA A 4 18.19 -17.47 19.39
CA ALA A 4 18.00 -18.27 20.61
C ALA A 4 17.82 -17.39 21.86
N THR A 5 18.61 -16.31 21.95
CA THR A 5 18.52 -15.28 23.00
C THR A 5 17.22 -14.49 22.89
N ILE A 6 16.82 -14.11 21.67
CA ILE A 6 15.55 -13.42 21.39
C ILE A 6 14.35 -14.26 21.86
N ILE A 7 14.30 -15.56 21.49
CA ILE A 7 13.22 -16.46 21.92
C ILE A 7 13.14 -16.54 23.45
N LYS A 8 14.29 -16.57 24.14
CA LYS A 8 14.34 -16.60 25.60
C LYS A 8 13.74 -15.32 26.19
N LYS A 9 14.14 -14.15 25.69
CA LYS A 9 13.64 -12.84 26.14
C LYS A 9 12.14 -12.64 25.88
N ILE A 10 11.64 -13.06 24.71
CA ILE A 10 10.19 -13.04 24.42
C ILE A 10 9.41 -13.89 25.44
N LYS A 11 9.92 -15.09 25.78
CA LYS A 11 9.28 -15.97 26.78
C LYS A 11 9.30 -15.37 28.19
N GLU A 12 10.40 -14.71 28.57
CA GLU A 12 10.52 -14.02 29.86
C GLU A 12 9.50 -12.88 29.97
N LYS A 13 9.36 -12.06 28.92
CA LYS A 13 8.35 -11.00 28.84
C LYS A 13 6.91 -11.55 28.90
N CYS A 14 6.63 -12.60 28.13
CA CYS A 14 5.32 -13.25 28.17
C CYS A 14 4.98 -13.76 29.58
N LYS A 15 5.97 -14.33 30.27
CA LYS A 15 5.81 -14.82 31.64
C LYS A 15 5.58 -13.67 32.64
N SER A 16 6.29 -12.55 32.52
CA SER A 16 6.08 -11.39 33.40
C SER A 16 4.70 -10.76 33.23
N GLU A 17 4.14 -10.81 32.02
CA GLU A 17 2.81 -10.27 31.72
C GLU A 17 1.66 -11.26 31.94
N GLY A 18 1.97 -12.50 32.31
CA GLY A 18 0.99 -13.56 32.51
C GLY A 18 0.29 -14.02 31.23
N ILE A 19 0.97 -13.89 30.08
CA ILE A 19 0.42 -14.24 28.76
C ILE A 19 1.13 -15.48 28.18
N ASN A 20 0.43 -16.23 27.32
CA ASN A 20 0.95 -17.46 26.74
C ASN A 20 0.80 -17.49 25.21
N LEU A 21 1.87 -17.09 24.53
CA LEU A 21 2.00 -17.20 23.07
C LEU A 21 2.31 -18.63 22.65
N SER A 22 1.74 -19.05 21.51
CA SER A 22 2.12 -20.31 20.87
C SER A 22 3.58 -20.29 20.40
N ASN A 23 4.24 -21.45 20.41
CA ASN A 23 5.64 -21.58 19.96
C ASN A 23 5.84 -21.10 18.52
N VAL A 24 4.84 -21.28 17.64
CA VAL A 24 4.88 -20.80 16.26
C VAL A 24 4.98 -19.27 16.22
N ARG A 25 4.19 -18.57 17.05
CA ARG A 25 4.23 -17.12 17.14
C ARG A 25 5.52 -16.62 17.77
N ILE A 26 6.01 -17.27 18.83
CA ILE A 26 7.29 -16.93 19.43
C ILE A 26 8.43 -17.03 18.41
N ASN A 27 8.45 -18.10 17.60
CA ASN A 27 9.45 -18.26 16.54
C ASN A 27 9.31 -17.19 15.45
N GLY A 28 8.09 -16.90 15.00
CA GLY A 28 7.86 -15.87 13.97
C GLY A 28 8.18 -14.45 14.44
N LEU A 29 7.94 -14.13 15.72
CA LEU A 29 8.36 -12.87 16.33
C LEU A 29 9.88 -12.81 16.44
N ALA A 30 10.52 -13.91 16.85
CA ALA A 30 11.97 -13.99 16.92
C ALA A 30 12.63 -13.80 15.55
N ASP A 31 12.07 -14.38 14.48
CA ASP A 31 12.56 -14.17 13.10
C ASP A 31 12.49 -12.70 12.68
N LYS A 32 11.42 -12.00 13.06
CA LYS A 32 11.26 -10.56 12.75
C LYS A 32 12.22 -9.66 13.51
N ILE A 33 12.64 -10.06 14.70
CA ILE A 33 13.58 -9.31 15.54
C ILE A 33 15.02 -9.65 15.12
N ASP A 34 15.32 -10.93 14.85
CA ASP A 34 16.64 -11.39 14.38
C ASP A 34 17.04 -10.75 13.04
N ALA A 35 16.05 -10.41 12.18
CA ALA A 35 16.26 -9.68 10.94
C ALA A 35 16.53 -8.17 11.12
N ARG A 36 16.39 -7.63 12.33
CA ARG A 36 16.50 -6.18 12.62
C ARG A 36 17.57 -5.83 13.65
N VAL A 37 18.13 -6.82 14.32
CA VAL A 37 19.03 -6.63 15.45
C VAL A 37 20.38 -7.28 15.15
N ASP A 38 21.46 -6.51 15.27
CA ASP A 38 22.83 -6.96 15.02
C ASP A 38 23.60 -7.34 16.31
N ASN A 39 23.07 -6.95 17.48
CA ASN A 39 23.73 -7.07 18.79
C ASN A 39 22.71 -7.32 19.92
N GLU A 40 23.15 -7.95 21.02
CA GLU A 40 22.26 -8.38 22.11
C GLU A 40 21.58 -7.24 22.88
N ASP A 41 22.20 -6.06 22.89
CA ASP A 41 21.72 -4.88 23.61
C ASP A 41 20.43 -4.30 23.02
N ASP A 42 20.22 -4.47 21.71
CA ASP A 42 19.04 -3.92 21.02
C ASP A 42 17.81 -4.85 21.08
N ILE A 43 17.98 -6.08 21.58
CA ILE A 43 16.92 -7.09 21.59
C ILE A 43 15.72 -6.63 22.44
N ASP A 44 15.96 -6.09 23.64
CA ASP A 44 14.87 -5.71 24.55
C ASP A 44 14.04 -4.56 23.96
N GLY A 45 14.72 -3.54 23.42
CA GLY A 45 14.06 -2.42 22.76
C GLY A 45 13.24 -2.85 21.56
N GLU A 46 13.76 -3.76 20.74
CA GLU A 46 13.02 -4.26 19.56
C GLU A 46 11.86 -5.19 19.94
N ILE A 47 11.97 -5.94 21.04
CA ILE A 47 10.84 -6.70 21.60
C ILE A 47 9.72 -5.75 22.05
N ASP A 48 10.06 -4.64 22.71
CA ASP A 48 9.09 -3.63 23.15
C ASP A 48 8.45 -2.90 21.98
N ASN A 49 9.24 -2.52 20.96
CA ASN A 49 8.73 -1.94 19.72
C ASN A 49 7.74 -2.89 19.03
N LEU A 50 8.09 -4.18 18.93
CA LEU A 50 7.26 -5.15 18.24
C LEU A 50 5.96 -5.44 19.01
N ASP A 51 6.01 -5.45 20.34
CA ASP A 51 4.82 -5.57 21.20
C ASP A 51 3.92 -4.32 21.12
N ALA A 52 4.50 -3.12 20.99
CA ALA A 52 3.74 -1.89 20.80
C ALA A 52 2.96 -1.86 19.46
N VAL A 53 3.55 -2.42 18.39
CA VAL A 53 2.89 -2.49 17.06
C VAL A 53 1.98 -3.71 16.96
N ILE A 54 2.36 -4.82 17.58
CA ILE A 54 1.65 -6.09 17.54
C ILE A 54 1.54 -6.63 18.98
N SER A 55 0.47 -6.26 19.68
CA SER A 55 0.29 -6.60 21.09
C SER A 55 0.40 -8.09 21.35
N PHE A 56 1.38 -8.48 22.16
CA PHE A 56 1.58 -9.87 22.59
C PHE A 56 0.40 -10.36 23.42
N ARG A 57 -0.26 -9.46 24.16
CA ARG A 57 -1.47 -9.77 24.93
C ARG A 57 -2.64 -10.16 24.03
N GLU A 58 -2.88 -9.39 22.97
CA GLU A 58 -3.96 -9.70 22.02
C GLU A 58 -3.67 -10.98 21.23
N LEU A 59 -2.41 -11.18 20.83
CA LEU A 59 -1.98 -12.44 20.25
C LEU A 59 -2.25 -13.59 21.23
N ALA A 60 -1.79 -13.50 22.49
CA ALA A 60 -2.03 -14.57 23.47
C ALA A 60 -3.53 -14.88 23.65
N ALA A 61 -4.40 -13.86 23.67
CA ALA A 61 -5.85 -14.05 23.73
C ALA A 61 -6.40 -14.83 22.51
N LEU A 62 -5.89 -14.56 21.30
CA LEU A 62 -6.24 -15.33 20.10
C LEU A 62 -5.75 -16.79 20.17
N ASP A 63 -4.56 -17.02 20.72
CA ASP A 63 -4.06 -18.38 20.92
C ASP A 63 -4.92 -19.14 21.95
N ASP A 64 -5.33 -18.48 23.03
CA ASP A 64 -6.24 -19.06 24.03
C ASP A 64 -7.62 -19.36 23.46
N ALA A 65 -8.19 -18.44 22.69
CA ALA A 65 -9.45 -18.66 22.00
C ALA A 65 -9.38 -19.87 21.06
N LYS A 66 -8.28 -19.99 20.31
CA LYS A 66 -8.04 -21.15 19.44
C LYS A 66 -7.92 -22.45 20.23
N ARG A 67 -7.12 -22.47 21.32
CA ARG A 67 -6.98 -23.64 22.20
C ARG A 67 -8.32 -24.08 22.77
N ASN A 68 -9.15 -23.13 23.21
CA ASN A 68 -10.47 -23.41 23.75
C ASN A 68 -11.43 -23.96 22.68
N ALA A 69 -11.40 -23.39 21.47
CA ALA A 69 -12.19 -23.88 20.34
C ALA A 69 -11.80 -25.30 19.93
N ASP A 70 -10.49 -25.59 19.84
CA ASP A 70 -9.98 -26.92 19.51
C ASP A 70 -10.38 -27.95 20.59
N LYS A 71 -10.34 -27.56 21.87
CA LYS A 71 -10.81 -28.39 22.99
C LYS A 71 -12.32 -28.68 22.90
N LEU A 72 -13.13 -27.65 22.63
CA LEU A 72 -14.58 -27.81 22.50
C LEU A 72 -14.95 -28.71 21.31
N ALA A 73 -14.22 -28.58 20.19
CA ALA A 73 -14.40 -29.44 19.02
C ALA A 73 -14.05 -30.90 19.33
N ALA A 74 -12.97 -31.14 20.07
CA ALA A 74 -12.60 -32.48 20.52
C ALA A 74 -13.65 -33.08 21.47
N GLU A 75 -14.13 -32.31 22.46
CA GLU A 75 -15.17 -32.75 23.39
C GLU A 75 -16.50 -33.07 22.69
N LYS A 76 -16.87 -32.32 21.63
CA LYS A 76 -18.06 -32.62 20.80
C LYS A 76 -17.90 -33.93 20.04
N LYS A 77 -16.74 -34.15 19.43
CA LYS A 77 -16.43 -35.40 18.70
C LYS A 77 -16.48 -36.62 19.63
N ASP A 78 -15.97 -36.49 20.85
CA ASP A 78 -15.99 -37.56 21.85
C ASP A 78 -17.40 -37.86 22.38
N ARG A 79 -18.31 -36.87 22.38
CA ARG A 79 -19.73 -37.07 22.74
C ARG A 79 -20.52 -37.74 21.62
N GLU A 80 -20.34 -37.32 20.36
CA GLU A 80 -20.94 -38.00 19.19
C GLU A 80 -20.46 -39.45 19.04
N SER A 81 -19.21 -39.74 19.40
CA SER A 81 -18.67 -41.11 19.36
C SER A 81 -19.21 -42.03 20.47
N LYS A 82 -19.81 -41.47 21.54
CA LYS A 82 -20.38 -42.24 22.66
C LYS A 82 -21.89 -42.44 22.58
N ASP A 83 -22.58 -41.66 21.75
CA ASP A 83 -24.04 -41.76 21.55
C ASP A 83 -24.42 -42.79 20.46
N ASN A 84 -23.46 -43.23 19.64
CA ASN A 84 -23.68 -44.18 18.55
C ASN A 84 -23.48 -45.65 18.95
N GLY A 85 -23.70 -45.97 20.24
CA GLY A 85 -23.41 -47.26 20.83
C GLY A 85 -24.64 -48.03 21.30
N ASN A 86 -25.70 -48.13 20.50
CA ASN A 86 -26.67 -49.25 20.58
C ASN A 86 -27.61 -49.28 19.35
N ASP A 87 -27.25 -50.02 18.31
CA ASP A 87 -28.00 -51.24 17.93
C ASP A 87 -27.24 -51.98 16.83
N ALA A 88 -27.13 -53.29 17.01
CA ALA A 88 -26.61 -54.21 16.03
C ALA A 88 -27.69 -54.48 14.97
N ASP A 89 -27.32 -54.47 13.70
CA ASP A 89 -27.46 -55.66 12.85
C ASP A 89 -26.69 -55.47 11.54
N GLU A 90 -26.02 -56.55 11.16
CA GLU A 90 -25.23 -56.75 9.95
C GLU A 90 -26.10 -56.66 8.70
N ASP A 91 -25.63 -55.99 7.65
CA ASP A 91 -25.52 -56.63 6.33
C ASP A 91 -24.71 -55.79 5.33
N ASP A 92 -23.86 -56.52 4.62
CA ASP A 92 -23.01 -56.15 3.49
C ASP A 92 -23.80 -55.50 2.34
N ASP A 93 -23.31 -54.39 1.78
CA ASP A 93 -22.89 -54.31 0.36
C ASP A 93 -22.59 -52.84 -0.04
N LYS A 94 -21.54 -52.67 -0.83
CA LYS A 94 -21.17 -51.44 -1.55
C LYS A 94 -21.08 -51.82 -3.04
N PRO A 95 -21.04 -50.90 -4.03
CA PRO A 95 -21.51 -49.51 -4.13
C PRO A 95 -22.48 -49.32 -5.32
N SER A 96 -23.27 -48.24 -5.35
CA SER A 96 -23.65 -47.65 -6.65
C SER A 96 -23.83 -46.14 -6.57
N ASP A 97 -23.34 -45.53 -7.65
CA ASP A 97 -23.08 -44.13 -7.90
C ASP A 97 -24.28 -43.45 -8.59
N LYS A 98 -24.45 -42.16 -8.30
CA LYS A 98 -25.33 -41.16 -8.94
C LYS A 98 -26.84 -41.26 -8.70
N ASP A 99 -27.33 -40.39 -7.82
CA ASP A 99 -28.27 -39.38 -8.31
C ASP A 99 -27.97 -37.99 -7.73
N LYS A 100 -28.03 -37.01 -8.63
CA LYS A 100 -27.68 -35.61 -8.42
C LYS A 100 -28.83 -34.91 -7.72
N THR A 101 -28.79 -34.80 -6.41
CA THR A 101 -29.51 -33.74 -5.70
C THR A 101 -28.52 -32.65 -5.31
N LYS A 102 -28.62 -31.51 -5.97
CA LYS A 102 -27.99 -30.25 -5.52
C LYS A 102 -28.38 -30.05 -4.05
N PRO A 103 -27.43 -29.90 -3.11
CA PRO A 103 -27.80 -29.43 -1.79
C PRO A 103 -28.28 -27.97 -1.97
N LYS A 104 -29.56 -27.72 -1.67
CA LYS A 104 -30.03 -26.36 -1.40
C LYS A 104 -29.37 -25.92 -0.10
N ALA A 105 -28.14 -25.44 -0.20
CA ALA A 105 -27.39 -24.90 0.93
C ALA A 105 -27.88 -23.49 1.23
N ASP A 106 -29.08 -23.36 1.80
CA ASP A 106 -29.54 -22.12 2.43
C ASP A 106 -30.46 -22.36 3.64
N GLU A 107 -31.02 -23.57 3.82
CA GLU A 107 -32.00 -23.83 4.88
C GLU A 107 -31.41 -24.41 6.17
N ASP A 108 -30.27 -25.12 6.14
CA ASP A 108 -29.73 -25.83 7.33
C ASP A 108 -28.65 -25.09 8.13
N MET A 109 -28.30 -23.85 7.77
CA MET A 109 -27.31 -23.10 8.54
C MET A 109 -27.97 -22.48 9.79
N PRO A 110 -27.51 -22.82 11.01
CA PRO A 110 -28.12 -22.33 12.23
C PRO A 110 -28.05 -20.80 12.29
N SER A 111 -29.03 -20.15 12.92
CA SER A 111 -29.21 -18.69 12.89
C SER A 111 -27.95 -17.92 13.28
N TRP A 112 -27.19 -18.42 14.25
CA TRP A 112 -25.91 -17.84 14.66
C TRP A 112 -24.85 -17.84 13.55
N ALA A 113 -24.82 -18.89 12.71
CA ALA A 113 -23.88 -18.99 11.59
C ALA A 113 -24.28 -18.06 10.43
N LYS A 114 -25.58 -17.91 10.17
CA LYS A 114 -26.10 -16.90 9.22
C LYS A 114 -25.75 -15.48 9.68
N SER A 115 -26.01 -15.14 10.94
CA SER A 115 -25.65 -13.84 11.51
C SER A 115 -24.14 -13.57 11.50
N LEU A 116 -23.32 -14.60 11.71
CA LEU A 116 -21.86 -14.47 11.66
C LEU A 116 -21.35 -14.23 10.23
N ILE A 117 -21.94 -14.90 9.23
CA ILE A 117 -21.58 -14.68 7.82
C ILE A 117 -21.98 -13.28 7.38
N GLU A 118 -23.18 -12.83 7.74
CA GLU A 118 -23.66 -11.46 7.46
C GLU A 118 -22.69 -10.42 8.05
N SER A 119 -22.31 -10.59 9.33
CA SER A 119 -21.37 -9.70 10.01
C SER A 119 -19.99 -9.69 9.34
N ASN A 120 -19.47 -10.85 8.95
CA ASN A 120 -18.19 -10.93 8.24
C ASN A 120 -18.25 -10.30 6.84
N ASN A 121 -19.38 -10.41 6.14
CA ASN A 121 -19.58 -9.75 4.85
C ASN A 121 -19.64 -8.23 4.99
N ALA A 122 -20.36 -7.72 6.00
CA ALA A 122 -20.39 -6.30 6.33
C ALA A 122 -18.99 -5.76 6.67
N LEU A 123 -18.25 -6.46 7.53
CA LEU A 123 -16.87 -6.10 7.87
C LEU A 123 -15.93 -6.13 6.65
N LYS A 124 -16.07 -7.11 5.75
CA LYS A 124 -15.31 -7.15 4.49
C LYS A 124 -15.63 -5.95 3.60
N ALA A 125 -16.90 -5.56 3.50
CA ALA A 125 -17.33 -4.41 2.71
C ALA A 125 -16.79 -3.10 3.30
N GLU A 126 -16.86 -2.92 4.62
CA GLU A 126 -16.27 -1.77 5.33
C GLU A 126 -14.75 -1.73 5.17
N LEU A 127 -14.07 -2.87 5.32
CA LEU A 127 -12.61 -2.96 5.14
C LEU A 127 -12.19 -2.63 3.71
N THR A 128 -12.95 -3.09 2.71
CA THR A 128 -12.72 -2.75 1.30
C THR A 128 -12.91 -1.25 1.06
N THR A 129 -13.95 -0.67 1.65
CA THR A 129 -14.25 0.77 1.57
C THR A 129 -13.17 1.60 2.25
N LEU A 130 -12.69 1.17 3.43
CA LEU A 130 -11.65 1.85 4.18
C LEU A 130 -10.30 1.78 3.47
N LYS A 131 -9.95 0.62 2.89
CA LYS A 131 -8.75 0.47 2.05
C LYS A 131 -8.82 1.38 0.82
N ALA A 132 -9.96 1.42 0.15
CA ALA A 132 -10.15 2.31 -1.01
C ALA A 132 -10.06 3.79 -0.60
N GLY A 133 -10.64 4.18 0.53
CA GLY A 133 -10.56 5.55 1.08
C GLY A 133 -9.14 5.95 1.47
N GLY A 134 -8.40 5.09 2.17
CA GLY A 134 -7.00 5.33 2.54
C GLY A 134 -6.07 5.41 1.32
N LEU A 135 -6.31 4.59 0.30
CA LEU A 135 -5.58 4.64 -0.97
C LEU A 135 -5.85 5.94 -1.73
N ALA A 136 -7.11 6.37 -1.82
CA ALA A 136 -7.48 7.65 -2.45
C ALA A 136 -6.82 8.84 -1.74
N GLN A 137 -6.79 8.85 -0.40
CA GLN A 137 -6.14 9.90 0.37
C GLN A 137 -4.61 9.92 0.16
N THR A 138 -3.96 8.75 0.15
CA THR A 138 -2.51 8.63 -0.09
C THR A 138 -2.15 9.13 -1.48
N ARG A 139 -2.90 8.70 -2.51
CA ARG A 139 -2.70 9.14 -3.90
C ARG A 139 -2.93 10.65 -4.06
N ARG A 140 -3.93 11.21 -3.37
CA ARG A 140 -4.17 12.66 -3.35
C ARG A 140 -3.00 13.43 -2.75
N GLN A 141 -2.41 12.95 -1.65
CA GLN A 141 -1.22 13.56 -1.04
C GLN A 141 0.01 13.49 -1.97
N GLN A 142 0.19 12.37 -2.68
CA GLN A 142 1.28 12.23 -3.65
C GLN A 142 1.13 13.21 -4.83
N LEU A 143 -0.09 13.38 -5.35
CA LEU A 143 -0.40 14.36 -6.38
C LEU A 143 -0.19 15.80 -5.89
N GLU A 144 -0.63 16.14 -4.69
CA GLU A 144 -0.37 17.45 -4.08
C GLU A 144 1.13 17.76 -3.95
N GLY A 145 1.95 16.74 -3.66
CA GLY A 145 3.40 16.85 -3.61
C GLY A 145 4.02 17.18 -4.97
N LYS A 146 3.52 16.59 -6.06
CA LYS A 146 3.97 16.88 -7.44
C LYS A 146 3.56 18.26 -7.92
N LEU A 147 2.39 18.74 -7.49
CA LEU A 147 1.85 20.06 -7.86
C LEU A 147 2.35 21.21 -6.98
N LYS A 148 3.30 20.99 -6.06
CA LYS A 148 3.72 22.00 -5.06
C LYS A 148 4.30 23.27 -5.69
N ASP A 149 5.01 23.12 -6.81
CA ASP A 149 5.69 24.20 -7.53
C ASP A 149 4.84 24.77 -8.69
N ALA A 150 3.66 24.17 -8.92
CA ALA A 150 2.76 24.56 -10.00
C ALA A 150 1.90 25.79 -9.62
N PRO A 151 1.45 26.59 -10.61
CA PRO A 151 0.55 27.71 -10.36
C PRO A 151 -0.75 27.28 -9.65
N GLU A 152 -1.22 28.07 -8.68
CA GLU A 152 -2.34 27.70 -7.80
C GLU A 152 -3.62 27.35 -8.57
N LYS A 153 -3.92 28.06 -9.67
CA LYS A 153 -5.08 27.78 -10.54
C LYS A 153 -4.96 26.45 -11.27
N PHE A 154 -3.75 26.07 -11.69
CA PHE A 154 -3.47 24.79 -12.32
C PHE A 154 -3.61 23.66 -11.30
N LYS A 155 -2.95 23.80 -10.15
CA LYS A 155 -3.05 22.87 -9.01
C LYS A 155 -4.51 22.62 -8.60
N ALA A 156 -5.31 23.66 -8.41
CA ALA A 156 -6.71 23.53 -8.03
C ALA A 156 -7.56 22.77 -9.07
N ARG A 157 -7.26 22.95 -10.36
CA ARG A 157 -7.94 22.23 -11.45
C ARG A 157 -7.58 20.75 -11.41
N ILE A 158 -6.29 20.42 -11.37
CA ILE A 158 -5.83 19.03 -11.36
C ILE A 158 -6.33 18.27 -10.13
N LEU A 159 -6.30 18.87 -8.93
CA LEU A 159 -6.84 18.23 -7.73
C LEU A 159 -8.36 17.98 -7.81
N ARG A 160 -9.12 18.95 -8.33
CA ARG A 160 -10.57 18.79 -8.50
C ARG A 160 -10.90 17.70 -9.53
N ASP A 161 -10.11 17.60 -10.58
CA ASP A 161 -10.31 16.62 -11.64
C ASP A 161 -9.88 15.22 -11.15
N PHE A 162 -8.81 15.13 -10.34
CA PHE A 162 -8.41 13.92 -9.64
C PHE A 162 -9.49 13.39 -8.67
N ASP A 163 -10.16 14.27 -7.91
CA ASP A 163 -11.26 13.87 -7.01
C ASP A 163 -12.44 13.23 -7.78
N ARG A 164 -12.53 13.44 -9.10
CA ARG A 164 -13.54 12.84 -9.99
C ARG A 164 -13.00 11.68 -10.82
N LEU A 165 -11.68 11.52 -10.88
CA LEU A 165 -11.00 10.51 -11.66
C LEU A 165 -10.97 9.19 -10.89
N LYS A 166 -11.37 8.11 -11.55
CA LYS A 166 -11.27 6.77 -10.98
C LYS A 166 -10.07 6.06 -11.59
N ILE A 167 -9.08 5.76 -10.74
CA ILE A 167 -7.86 5.08 -11.14
C ILE A 167 -7.85 3.70 -10.48
N ASP A 168 -7.97 2.66 -11.30
CA ASP A 168 -8.23 1.29 -10.84
C ASP A 168 -6.94 0.55 -10.41
N SER A 169 -5.75 1.00 -10.82
CA SER A 169 -4.46 0.38 -10.49
C SER A 169 -3.38 1.37 -10.02
N ASP A 170 -2.34 0.87 -9.35
CA ASP A 170 -1.19 1.68 -8.95
C ASP A 170 -0.28 2.05 -10.14
N GLU A 171 -0.26 1.23 -11.19
CA GLU A 171 0.48 1.49 -12.43
C GLU A 171 -0.15 2.66 -13.19
N ASP A 172 -1.47 2.66 -13.36
CA ASP A 172 -2.21 3.78 -13.98
C ASP A 172 -2.02 5.08 -13.19
N PHE A 173 -1.98 4.99 -11.86
CA PHE A 173 -1.72 6.16 -11.03
C PHE A 173 -0.29 6.69 -11.19
N THR A 174 0.69 5.80 -11.34
CA THR A 174 2.09 6.17 -11.57
C THR A 174 2.26 6.86 -12.93
N ASN A 175 1.63 6.32 -13.98
CA ASN A 175 1.62 6.96 -15.31
C ASN A 175 0.93 8.32 -15.26
N TYR A 176 -0.22 8.42 -14.59
CA TYR A 176 -0.92 9.69 -14.38
C TYR A 176 -0.04 10.72 -13.67
N LEU A 177 0.71 10.34 -12.64
CA LEU A 177 1.64 11.25 -11.97
C LEU A 177 2.77 11.72 -12.88
N ALA A 178 3.27 10.86 -13.78
CA ALA A 178 4.31 11.21 -14.74
C ALA A 178 3.80 12.23 -15.78
N ASP A 179 2.58 12.03 -16.30
CA ASP A 179 1.94 12.98 -17.21
C ASP A 179 1.75 14.35 -16.55
N ILE A 180 1.25 14.38 -15.32
CA ILE A 180 1.07 15.63 -14.56
C ILE A 180 2.41 16.32 -14.28
N GLU A 181 3.48 15.57 -14.01
CA GLU A 181 4.80 16.15 -13.79
C GLU A 181 5.33 16.86 -15.05
N GLN A 182 5.07 16.29 -16.23
CA GLN A 182 5.38 16.94 -17.50
C GLN A 182 4.52 18.19 -17.72
N ASP A 183 3.21 18.11 -17.49
CA ASP A 183 2.30 19.27 -17.63
C ASP A 183 2.68 20.43 -16.69
N VAL A 184 3.15 20.12 -15.47
CA VAL A 184 3.64 21.13 -14.53
C VAL A 184 4.89 21.82 -15.07
N ALA A 185 5.83 21.07 -15.65
CA ALA A 185 7.03 21.64 -16.26
C ALA A 185 6.68 22.57 -17.44
N ASP A 186 5.76 22.12 -18.30
CA ASP A 186 5.27 22.90 -19.43
C ASP A 186 4.55 24.17 -18.98
N GLU A 187 3.73 24.13 -17.91
CA GLU A 187 3.04 25.31 -17.40
C GLU A 187 3.96 26.31 -16.68
N ILE A 188 4.99 25.83 -16.00
CA ILE A 188 6.02 26.70 -15.42
C ILE A 188 6.78 27.43 -16.54
N GLN A 189 7.12 26.72 -17.62
CA GLN A 189 7.77 27.31 -18.79
C GLN A 189 6.83 28.29 -19.51
N ALA A 190 5.56 27.94 -19.72
CA ALA A 190 4.58 28.81 -20.35
C ALA A 190 4.34 30.10 -19.54
N GLN A 191 4.34 30.03 -18.21
CA GLN A 191 4.31 31.22 -17.36
C GLN A 191 5.56 32.09 -17.50
N ALA A 192 6.75 31.47 -17.57
CA ALA A 192 8.00 32.20 -17.77
C ALA A 192 8.00 32.92 -19.14
N ASP A 193 7.56 32.23 -20.20
CA ASP A 193 7.47 32.78 -21.56
C ASP A 193 6.38 33.86 -21.68
N ALA A 194 5.22 33.68 -21.03
CA ALA A 194 4.16 34.69 -21.00
C ALA A 194 4.57 35.94 -20.22
N GLY A 195 5.34 35.80 -19.14
CA GLY A 195 5.93 36.91 -18.40
C GLY A 195 6.95 37.73 -19.22
N LEU A 196 7.52 37.12 -20.26
CA LEU A 196 8.44 37.76 -21.21
C LEU A 196 7.72 38.40 -22.42
N GLY A 197 6.50 37.97 -22.75
CA GLY A 197 5.79 38.35 -23.97
C GLY A 197 4.86 39.57 -23.88
N ASP A 198 4.36 39.92 -22.69
CA ASP A 198 3.35 40.98 -22.50
C ASP A 198 3.87 42.22 -21.76
N GLN A 199 5.16 42.53 -21.88
CA GLN A 199 5.62 43.88 -21.59
C GLN A 199 5.39 44.73 -22.84
N PRO A 200 4.39 45.64 -22.88
CA PRO A 200 4.43 46.70 -23.87
C PRO A 200 5.75 47.43 -23.63
N VAL A 201 6.59 47.54 -24.65
CA VAL A 201 7.76 48.41 -24.67
C VAL A 201 7.30 49.87 -24.59
N SER A 202 6.78 50.28 -23.44
CA SER A 202 6.30 51.61 -23.16
C SER A 202 7.42 52.41 -22.51
N GLY A 203 8.20 53.06 -23.36
CA GLY A 203 8.98 54.23 -23.00
C GLY A 203 10.46 54.00 -22.71
N ILE A 204 11.31 54.21 -23.71
CA ILE A 204 12.19 55.41 -23.81
C ILE A 204 12.95 55.34 -25.15
N GLY A 205 12.70 56.32 -26.01
CA GLY A 205 13.68 56.89 -26.94
C GLY A 205 14.20 56.02 -28.09
N THR A 206 13.71 56.31 -29.30
CA THR A 206 14.46 56.22 -30.58
C THR A 206 15.28 54.95 -30.84
N VAL A 207 14.82 54.16 -31.80
CA VAL A 207 15.64 53.20 -32.57
C VAL A 207 17.05 53.74 -32.82
N LYS A 208 17.99 53.30 -31.99
CA LYS A 208 19.41 53.33 -32.31
C LYS A 208 19.81 51.88 -32.46
N LYS A 209 20.04 51.47 -33.71
CA LYS A 209 20.75 50.24 -34.05
C LYS A 209 21.88 50.06 -33.03
N LEU A 210 21.82 48.97 -32.26
CA LEU A 210 22.97 48.51 -31.50
C LEU A 210 24.13 48.44 -32.49
N LYS A 211 25.19 49.20 -32.22
CA LYS A 211 26.44 49.05 -32.96
C LYS A 211 27.03 47.70 -32.54
N ASP A 212 27.66 47.01 -33.49
CA ASP A 212 28.29 45.67 -33.34
C ASP A 212 29.38 45.55 -32.26
N ASP A 213 29.57 46.58 -31.43
CA ASP A 213 30.64 46.72 -30.45
C ASP A 213 30.23 46.35 -29.01
N GLU A 214 28.94 46.07 -28.77
CA GLU A 214 28.44 45.65 -27.44
C GLU A 214 28.05 44.16 -27.38
N VAL A 215 28.42 43.38 -28.40
CA VAL A 215 28.32 41.92 -28.35
C VAL A 215 29.64 41.40 -27.80
N SER A 216 29.65 40.92 -26.54
CA SER A 216 30.81 40.26 -25.93
C SER A 216 31.41 39.22 -26.89
N SER A 217 32.74 39.15 -26.97
CA SER A 217 33.48 38.27 -27.88
C SER A 217 32.99 36.82 -27.83
N GLU A 218 32.59 36.37 -26.63
CA GLU A 218 32.06 35.03 -26.37
C GLU A 218 30.74 34.77 -27.09
N MET A 219 29.88 35.79 -27.22
CA MET A 219 28.58 35.67 -27.90
C MET A 219 28.74 35.71 -29.43
N LYS A 220 29.76 36.40 -29.95
CA LYS A 220 30.12 36.34 -31.38
C LYS A 220 30.63 34.96 -31.78
N GLU A 221 31.40 34.32 -30.91
CA GLU A 221 31.94 32.98 -31.15
C GLU A 221 30.83 31.91 -31.14
N LEU A 222 29.89 31.99 -30.18
CA LEU A 222 28.72 31.11 -30.11
C LEU A 222 27.78 31.26 -31.32
N LEU A 223 27.58 32.48 -31.82
CA LEU A 223 26.78 32.69 -33.03
C LEU A 223 27.47 32.17 -34.30
N ALA A 224 28.81 32.25 -34.36
CA ALA A 224 29.58 31.71 -35.47
C ALA A 224 29.57 30.18 -35.49
N GLU A 225 29.70 29.55 -34.32
CA GLU A 225 29.63 28.10 -34.15
C GLU A 225 28.22 27.57 -34.49
N ARG A 226 27.16 28.26 -34.03
CA ARG A 226 25.78 27.90 -34.37
C ARG A 226 25.48 28.02 -35.86
N LYS A 227 26.00 29.05 -36.54
CA LYS A 227 25.85 29.19 -38.00
C LYS A 227 26.56 28.08 -38.77
N GLN A 228 27.77 27.69 -38.37
CA GLN A 228 28.50 26.57 -38.98
C GLN A 228 27.81 25.22 -38.74
N ALA A 229 27.25 25.01 -37.55
CA ALA A 229 26.47 23.81 -37.24
C ALA A 229 25.19 23.72 -38.10
N THR A 230 24.49 24.84 -38.31
CA THR A 230 23.29 24.87 -39.16
C THR A 230 23.58 24.67 -40.65
N GLU A 231 24.72 25.13 -41.16
CA GLU A 231 25.11 24.89 -42.55
C GLU A 231 25.59 23.45 -42.78
N ALA A 232 26.32 22.85 -41.84
CA ALA A 232 26.73 21.45 -41.93
C ALA A 232 25.53 20.48 -41.97
N THR A 233 24.47 20.76 -41.20
CA THR A 233 23.25 19.94 -41.21
C THR A 233 22.39 20.10 -42.47
N LYS A 234 22.62 21.14 -43.28
CA LYS A 234 21.85 21.37 -44.53
C LYS A 234 22.50 20.74 -45.77
N THR A 235 23.75 20.27 -45.67
CA THR A 235 24.48 19.63 -46.78
C THR A 235 24.48 18.10 -46.72
N THR A 236 23.87 17.49 -45.69
CA THR A 236 23.77 16.01 -45.55
C THR A 236 22.35 15.46 -45.65
N ALA A 237 21.43 16.20 -46.27
CA ALA A 237 20.11 15.72 -46.68
C ALA A 237 20.00 15.65 -48.21
#